data_AF-A0A162V5H7-F1
#
_entry.id   AF-A0A162V5H7-F1
#
_cell.length_a   1.000
_cell.length_b   1.000
_cell.length_c   1.000
_cell.angle_alpha   90.00
_cell.angle_beta   90.00
_cell.angle_gamma   90.00
#
_symmetry.space_group_name_H-M   'P 1'
#
loop_
_entity.id
_entity.type
_entity.pdbx_description
1 polymer ?
#
loop_
_entity_poly.entity_id
_entity_poly.type
_entity_poly.pdbx_seq_one_letter_code
_entity_poly.pdbx_strand_id
1 'polypeptide(L)'
;MENVYNQTNTYLPLAIRKWGKEYIATGYISQRQQGRFIRPPFVLADEAIANATSNWIRQQKIEKRTASNVKRYIDQILYPVKFGVVRDISLSIINKYMKTWGFSFRKFTSTVYVDGHEREDVIKYREEWSQRMMTYKRRMEEYSRDNMEVVEEPKVLHGEKKLVLVTHDESTFYAYDR
;
A
#
# COMPACT_ATOMS: atom_id res chain seq x y z
N MET A 1 -35.80 40.08 -18.18
CA MET A 1 -34.70 39.20 -17.76
C MET A 1 -33.39 39.93 -18.01
N GLU A 2 -32.94 40.73 -17.04
CA GLU A 2 -31.62 41.35 -17.09
C GLU A 2 -30.68 40.54 -16.20
N ASN A 3 -29.64 39.98 -16.80
CA ASN A 3 -28.55 39.34 -16.08
C ASN A 3 -27.31 40.22 -16.28
N VAL A 4 -27.13 41.19 -15.38
CA VAL A 4 -25.94 42.05 -15.34
C VAL A 4 -24.85 41.30 -14.56
N TYR A 5 -24.00 40.58 -15.26
CA TYR A 5 -22.72 40.13 -14.71
C TYR A 5 -21.75 41.32 -14.64
N ASN A 6 -21.90 42.17 -13.62
CA ASN A 6 -20.90 43.16 -13.21
C ASN A 6 -19.73 42.46 -12.51
N GLN A 7 -18.86 41.82 -13.29
CA GLN A 7 -17.49 41.56 -12.85
C GLN A 7 -16.58 42.44 -13.70
N THR A 8 -16.34 43.67 -13.24
CA THR A 8 -15.32 44.54 -13.83
C THR A 8 -13.95 43.94 -13.52
N ASN A 9 -13.46 43.10 -14.42
CA ASN A 9 -12.11 42.58 -14.39
C ASN A 9 -11.14 43.75 -14.59
N THR A 10 -10.66 44.33 -13.50
CA THR A 10 -9.80 45.53 -13.45
C THR A 10 -8.51 45.39 -14.27
N TYR A 11 -8.10 44.15 -14.54
CA TYR A 11 -6.91 43.84 -15.33
C TYR A 11 -7.11 44.02 -16.83
N LEU A 12 -8.34 43.87 -17.35
CA LEU A 12 -8.60 43.94 -18.78
C LEU A 12 -8.46 45.38 -19.33
N PRO A 13 -9.05 46.42 -18.71
CA PRO A 13 -8.86 47.80 -19.16
C PRO A 13 -7.40 48.26 -19.11
N LEU A 14 -6.64 47.83 -18.10
CA LEU A 14 -5.21 48.15 -17.97
C LEU A 14 -4.38 47.45 -19.05
N ALA A 15 -4.69 46.19 -19.36
CA ALA A 15 -4.04 45.46 -20.45
C ALA A 15 -4.30 46.14 -21.81
N ILE A 16 -5.54 46.57 -22.06
CA ILE A 16 -5.92 47.29 -23.30
C ILE A 16 -5.14 48.60 -23.42
N ARG A 17 -5.07 49.40 -22.35
CA ARG A 17 -4.28 50.65 -22.35
C ARG A 17 -2.80 50.40 -22.61
N LYS A 18 -2.23 49.34 -22.01
CA LYS A 18 -0.85 48.95 -22.24
C LYS A 18 -0.60 48.57 -23.69
N TRP A 19 -1.46 47.74 -24.28
CA TRP A 19 -1.38 47.35 -25.69
C TRP A 19 -1.54 48.53 -26.63
N GLY A 20 -2.44 49.47 -26.33
CA GLY A 20 -2.62 50.68 -27.12
C GLY A 20 -1.35 51.55 -27.14
N LYS A 21 -0.72 51.77 -25.99
CA LYS A 21 0.55 52.51 -25.90
C LYS A 21 1.66 51.82 -26.69
N GLU A 22 1.74 50.50 -26.60
CA GLU A 22 2.73 49.72 -27.32
C GLU A 22 2.54 49.83 -28.84
N TYR A 23 1.31 49.65 -29.32
CA TYR A 23 0.98 49.77 -30.74
C TYR A 23 1.29 51.16 -31.31
N ILE A 24 1.01 52.23 -30.56
CA ILE A 24 1.35 53.60 -30.96
C ILE A 24 2.87 53.77 -31.12
N ALA A 25 3.66 53.14 -30.25
CA ALA A 25 5.12 53.30 -30.25
C ALA A 25 5.82 52.44 -31.32
N THR A 26 5.34 51.22 -31.58
CA THR A 26 6.05 50.23 -32.40
C THR A 26 5.32 49.84 -33.69
N GLY A 27 4.04 50.16 -33.83
CA GLY A 27 3.18 49.74 -34.95
C GLY A 27 2.66 48.30 -34.87
N TYR A 28 2.99 47.56 -33.79
CA TYR A 28 2.52 46.20 -33.58
C TYR A 28 2.39 45.90 -32.07
N ILE A 29 1.52 44.95 -31.70
CA ILE A 29 1.39 44.49 -30.31
C ILE A 29 2.30 43.28 -30.12
N SER A 30 3.18 43.28 -29.12
CA SER A 30 4.03 42.12 -28.85
C SER A 30 3.19 40.88 -28.52
N GLN A 31 3.58 39.74 -29.10
CA GLN A 31 2.97 38.47 -28.75
C GLN A 31 3.24 38.15 -27.27
N ARG A 32 2.19 37.80 -26.54
CA ARG A 32 2.33 37.36 -25.14
C ARG A 32 3.25 36.14 -25.07
N GLN A 33 4.31 36.24 -24.29
CA GLN A 33 5.19 35.11 -23.96
C GLN A 33 4.62 34.23 -22.83
N GLN A 34 3.40 34.55 -22.33
CA GLN A 34 2.71 33.73 -21.33
C GLN A 34 2.47 32.32 -21.89
N GLY A 35 2.84 31.29 -21.12
CA GLY A 35 2.73 29.89 -21.53
C GLY A 35 4.00 29.29 -22.16
N ARG A 36 5.05 30.08 -22.40
CA ARG A 36 6.36 29.57 -22.86
C ARG A 36 7.26 29.04 -21.75
N PHE A 37 6.70 28.76 -20.57
CA PHE A 37 7.44 28.08 -19.52
C PHE A 37 7.47 26.58 -19.84
N ILE A 38 8.46 26.16 -20.62
CA ILE A 38 8.80 24.74 -20.72
C ILE A 38 9.32 24.38 -19.34
N ARG A 39 8.46 23.79 -18.50
CA ARG A 39 8.94 23.14 -17.29
C ARG A 39 9.90 22.06 -17.77
N PRO A 40 11.18 22.09 -17.37
CA PRO A 40 12.08 21.01 -17.73
C PRO A 40 11.40 19.71 -17.30
N PRO A 41 11.42 18.64 -18.12
CA PRO A 41 10.83 17.38 -17.75
C PRO A 41 11.43 17.00 -16.40
N PHE A 42 10.56 17.01 -15.38
CA PHE A 42 10.99 16.71 -14.04
C PHE A 42 11.46 15.26 -14.05
N VAL A 43 12.54 14.96 -13.35
CA VAL A 43 13.19 13.65 -13.43
C VAL A 43 12.22 12.49 -13.12
N LEU A 44 11.23 12.66 -12.22
CA LEU A 44 10.20 11.63 -11.98
C LEU A 44 9.19 11.44 -13.14
N ALA A 45 9.24 12.25 -14.20
CA ALA A 45 8.51 12.02 -15.43
C ALA A 45 9.21 10.98 -16.33
N ASP A 46 10.45 10.61 -16.02
CA ASP A 46 11.19 9.57 -16.72
C ASP A 46 10.55 8.19 -16.47
N GLU A 47 10.28 7.47 -17.56
CA GLU A 47 9.65 6.16 -17.54
C GLU A 47 10.54 5.11 -16.84
N ALA A 48 11.86 5.19 -16.98
CA ALA A 48 12.78 4.26 -16.32
C ALA A 48 12.71 4.40 -14.79
N ILE A 49 12.48 5.62 -14.29
CA ILE A 49 12.32 5.90 -12.86
C ILE A 49 10.96 5.42 -12.36
N ALA A 50 9.90 5.66 -13.15
CA ALA A 50 8.56 5.15 -12.88
C ALA A 50 8.57 3.62 -12.77
N ASN A 51 9.21 2.94 -13.72
CA ASN A 51 9.32 1.49 -13.76
C ASN A 51 10.16 0.94 -12.61
N ALA A 52 11.33 1.53 -12.32
CA ALA A 52 12.17 1.12 -11.19
C ALA A 52 11.43 1.26 -9.84
N THR A 53 10.74 2.37 -9.65
CA THR A 53 9.96 2.63 -8.42
C THR A 53 8.78 1.67 -8.32
N SER A 54 8.08 1.42 -9.43
CA SER A 54 6.97 0.46 -9.48
C SER A 54 7.42 -0.96 -9.14
N ASN A 55 8.57 -1.40 -9.66
CA ASN A 55 9.15 -2.71 -9.34
C ASN A 55 9.52 -2.81 -7.87
N TRP A 56 10.14 -1.76 -7.31
CA TRP A 56 10.47 -1.72 -5.89
C TRP A 56 9.21 -1.81 -5.02
N ILE A 57 8.14 -1.06 -5.34
CA ILE A 57 6.86 -1.10 -4.60
C ILE A 57 6.26 -2.51 -4.60
N ARG A 58 6.29 -3.21 -5.75
CA ARG A 58 5.74 -4.58 -5.88
C ARG A 58 6.45 -5.58 -4.96
N GLN A 59 7.76 -5.42 -4.77
CA GLN A 59 8.56 -6.28 -3.88
C GLN A 59 8.34 -5.98 -2.39
N GLN A 60 7.76 -4.83 -2.03
CA GLN A 60 7.53 -4.48 -0.63
C GLN A 60 6.29 -5.18 -0.05
N LYS A 61 6.36 -5.53 1.23
CA LYS A 61 5.18 -5.86 2.06
C LYS A 61 4.18 -4.70 2.04
N ILE A 62 2.89 -5.01 2.16
CA ILE A 62 1.79 -4.03 2.06
C ILE A 62 2.01 -2.84 3.02
N GLU A 63 2.39 -3.11 4.27
CA GLU A 63 2.69 -2.12 5.31
C GLU A 63 3.79 -1.12 4.92
N LYS A 64 4.73 -1.55 4.06
CA LYS A 64 5.88 -0.75 3.64
C LYS A 64 5.58 0.08 2.39
N ARG A 65 4.44 -0.09 1.72
CA ARG A 65 4.03 0.63 0.51
C ARG A 65 3.47 2.03 0.80
N THR A 66 4.15 2.80 1.65
CA THR A 66 3.77 4.17 1.99
C THR A 66 4.50 5.19 1.13
N ALA A 67 3.90 6.36 0.89
CA ALA A 67 4.55 7.44 0.14
C ALA A 67 5.89 7.87 0.76
N SER A 68 5.98 7.87 2.09
CA SER A 68 7.22 8.22 2.81
C SER A 68 8.33 7.21 2.56
N ASN A 69 8.00 5.91 2.49
CA ASN A 69 8.99 4.88 2.15
C ASN A 69 9.40 4.95 0.68
N VAL A 70 8.46 5.24 -0.22
CA VAL A 70 8.76 5.50 -1.64
C VAL A 70 9.70 6.70 -1.78
N LYS A 71 9.44 7.80 -1.06
CA LYS A 71 10.35 8.96 -0.99
C LYS A 71 11.75 8.55 -0.58
N ARG A 72 11.86 7.81 0.52
CA ARG A 72 13.15 7.36 1.04
C ARG A 72 13.90 6.51 0.00
N TYR A 73 13.21 5.60 -0.67
CA TYR A 73 13.80 4.79 -1.75
C TYR A 73 14.29 5.67 -2.91
N ILE A 74 13.47 6.61 -3.37
CA ILE A 74 13.82 7.49 -4.49
C ILE A 74 15.05 8.34 -4.13
N ASP A 75 15.03 9.02 -2.99
CA ASP A 75 16.05 9.99 -2.60
C ASP A 75 17.39 9.32 -2.22
N GLN A 76 17.35 8.16 -1.55
CA GLN A 76 18.55 7.51 -1.00
C GLN A 76 19.13 6.43 -1.90
N ILE A 77 18.33 5.81 -2.78
CA ILE A 77 18.76 4.68 -3.60
C ILE A 77 18.68 5.04 -5.07
N LEU A 78 17.49 5.38 -5.57
CA LEU A 78 17.28 5.50 -7.01
C LEU A 78 18.03 6.71 -7.60
N TYR A 79 17.97 7.86 -6.95
CA TYR A 79 18.65 9.09 -7.41
C TYR A 79 20.18 8.96 -7.39
N PRO A 80 20.81 8.52 -6.29
CA PRO A 80 22.25 8.31 -6.26
C PRO A 80 22.72 7.31 -7.31
N VAL A 81 21.99 6.20 -7.51
CA VAL A 81 22.36 5.17 -8.50
C VAL A 81 22.24 5.67 -9.93
N LYS A 82 21.20 6.45 -10.25
CA LYS A 82 20.94 6.90 -11.63
C LYS A 82 21.73 8.15 -12.03
N PHE A 83 21.96 9.06 -11.09
CA PHE A 83 22.49 10.39 -11.39
C PHE A 83 23.72 10.78 -10.57
N GLY A 84 24.16 9.96 -9.63
CA GLY A 84 25.28 10.29 -8.74
C GLY A 84 25.00 11.47 -7.80
N VAL A 85 23.74 11.90 -7.68
CA VAL A 85 23.34 13.04 -6.84
C VAL A 85 22.29 12.64 -5.83
N VAL A 86 22.42 13.18 -4.63
CA VAL A 86 21.38 13.12 -3.60
C VAL A 86 20.43 14.31 -3.82
N ARG A 87 19.14 14.04 -3.80
CA ARG A 87 18.10 15.08 -3.86
C ARG A 87 17.07 14.79 -2.78
N ASP A 88 16.56 15.85 -2.17
CA ASP A 88 15.43 15.76 -1.25
C ASP A 88 14.15 16.19 -1.98
N ILE A 89 13.39 15.23 -2.50
CA ILE A 89 12.16 15.53 -3.23
C ILE A 89 11.01 15.64 -2.23
N SER A 90 10.29 16.75 -2.28
CA SER A 90 9.12 16.92 -1.41
C SER A 90 8.09 15.79 -1.60
N LEU A 91 7.47 15.37 -0.50
CA LEU A 91 6.46 14.31 -0.51
C LEU A 91 5.27 14.66 -1.42
N SER A 92 4.91 15.93 -1.52
CA SER A 92 3.85 16.42 -2.40
C SER A 92 4.14 16.12 -3.88
N ILE A 93 5.38 16.32 -4.31
CA ILE A 93 5.81 16.00 -5.68
C ILE A 93 5.72 14.49 -5.91
N ILE A 94 6.21 13.67 -4.98
CA ILE A 94 6.15 12.21 -5.10
C ILE A 94 4.70 11.75 -5.19
N ASN A 95 3.82 12.25 -4.32
CA ASN A 95 2.40 11.93 -4.36
C ASN A 95 1.75 12.31 -5.69
N LYS A 96 2.16 13.43 -6.29
CA LYS A 96 1.70 13.84 -7.62
C LYS A 96 2.14 12.84 -8.68
N TYR A 97 3.41 12.44 -8.71
CA TYR A 97 3.93 11.50 -9.71
C TYR A 97 3.42 10.07 -9.52
N MET A 98 3.27 9.62 -8.28
CA MET A 98 2.64 8.33 -7.97
C MET A 98 1.25 8.23 -8.60
N LYS A 99 0.44 9.29 -8.53
CA LYS A 99 -0.86 9.35 -9.23
C LYS A 99 -0.71 9.28 -10.74
N THR A 100 0.23 10.01 -11.31
CA THR A 100 0.53 9.97 -12.76
C THR A 100 0.96 8.57 -13.22
N TRP A 101 1.71 7.84 -12.40
CA TRP A 101 2.12 6.45 -12.66
C TRP A 101 1.01 5.42 -12.43
N GLY A 102 -0.22 5.84 -12.10
CA GLY A 102 -1.36 4.96 -11.91
C GLY A 102 -1.58 4.43 -10.49
N PHE A 103 -0.83 4.92 -9.50
CA PHE A 103 -1.06 4.55 -8.10
C PHE A 103 -2.18 5.39 -7.48
N SER A 104 -3.02 4.74 -6.68
CA SER A 104 -4.04 5.40 -5.87
C SER A 104 -3.76 5.19 -4.38
N PHE A 105 -4.00 6.23 -3.59
CA PHE A 105 -3.95 6.12 -2.14
C PHE A 105 -5.25 5.53 -1.63
N ARG A 106 -5.16 4.37 -0.98
CA ARG A 106 -6.29 3.75 -0.31
C ARG A 106 -6.00 3.68 1.20
N LYS A 107 -6.96 4.13 2.01
CA LYS A 107 -6.94 3.84 3.44
C LYS A 107 -7.26 2.37 3.62
N PHE A 108 -6.42 1.65 4.37
CA PHE A 108 -6.73 0.28 4.75
C PHE A 108 -7.89 0.35 5.75
N THR A 109 -9.10 0.00 5.33
CA THR A 109 -10.21 -0.22 6.25
C THR A 109 -9.97 -1.58 6.89
N SER A 110 -9.92 -1.64 8.22
CA SER A 110 -9.65 -2.85 9.02
C SER A 110 -10.76 -3.92 8.94
N THR A 111 -11.50 -3.96 7.84
CA THR A 111 -12.57 -4.93 7.57
C THR A 111 -12.04 -6.27 7.09
N VAL A 112 -10.72 -6.38 6.86
CA VAL A 112 -10.06 -7.66 6.59
C VAL A 112 -9.37 -8.07 7.88
N TYR A 113 -9.87 -9.14 8.52
CA TYR A 113 -9.18 -9.80 9.61
C TYR A 113 -7.79 -10.18 9.10
N VAL A 114 -6.75 -9.49 9.59
CA VAL A 114 -5.38 -9.90 9.38
C VAL A 114 -5.21 -11.13 10.26
N ASP A 115 -5.30 -12.31 9.65
CA ASP A 115 -5.13 -13.58 10.35
C ASP A 115 -3.79 -13.56 11.08
N GLY A 116 -3.84 -13.54 12.41
CA GLY A 116 -2.67 -13.45 13.29
C GLY A 116 -1.81 -14.71 13.26
N HIS A 117 -2.10 -15.65 12.38
CA HIS A 117 -1.39 -16.91 12.23
C HIS A 117 0.12 -16.73 11.97
N GLU A 118 0.54 -15.66 11.29
CA GLU A 118 1.97 -15.40 10.99
C GLU A 118 2.77 -14.79 12.15
N ARG A 119 2.14 -14.47 13.29
CA ARG A 119 2.89 -13.91 14.43
C ARG A 119 3.84 -14.95 15.02
N GLU A 120 5.05 -14.53 15.38
CA GLU A 120 6.10 -15.42 15.91
C GLU A 120 5.65 -16.21 17.13
N ASP A 121 4.88 -15.58 18.04
CA ASP A 121 4.34 -16.24 19.23
C ASP A 121 3.28 -17.29 18.88
N VAL A 122 2.44 -17.03 17.88
CA VAL A 122 1.43 -17.97 17.39
C VAL A 122 2.08 -19.16 16.68
N ILE A 123 3.10 -18.91 15.86
CA ILE A 123 3.86 -19.96 15.18
C ILE A 123 4.53 -20.87 16.22
N LYS A 124 5.25 -20.28 17.18
CA LYS A 124 5.91 -21.01 18.26
C LYS A 124 4.92 -21.87 19.06
N TYR A 125 3.79 -21.29 19.43
CA TYR A 125 2.74 -22.03 20.14
C TYR A 125 2.22 -23.21 19.31
N ARG A 126 1.97 -23.02 18.01
CA ARG A 126 1.48 -24.09 17.13
C ARG A 126 2.51 -25.21 16.96
N GLU A 127 3.80 -24.88 16.91
CA GLU A 127 4.87 -25.87 16.84
C GLU A 127 4.94 -26.71 18.13
N GLU A 128 4.96 -26.05 19.29
CA GLU A 128 4.94 -26.73 20.60
C GLU A 128 3.66 -27.55 20.80
N TRP A 129 2.51 -27.05 20.35
CA TRP A 129 1.25 -27.77 20.38
C TRP A 129 1.26 -29.01 19.47
N SER A 130 1.78 -28.89 18.24
CA SER A 130 1.87 -30.00 17.29
C SER A 130 2.74 -31.13 17.83
N GLN A 131 3.91 -30.79 18.40
CA GLN A 131 4.79 -31.76 19.04
C GLN A 131 4.07 -32.50 20.18
N ARG A 132 3.36 -31.78 21.07
CA ARG A 132 2.56 -32.40 22.14
C ARG A 132 1.45 -33.28 21.57
N MET A 133 0.74 -32.81 20.54
CA MET A 133 -0.36 -33.57 19.92
C MET A 133 0.13 -34.88 19.32
N MET A 134 1.31 -34.90 18.67
CA MET A 134 1.90 -36.13 18.14
C MET A 134 2.22 -37.16 19.25
N THR A 135 2.62 -36.70 20.45
CA THR A 135 2.79 -37.62 21.59
C THR A 135 1.46 -38.22 22.06
N TYR A 136 0.38 -37.44 22.03
CA TYR A 136 -0.94 -37.91 22.41
C TYR A 136 -1.58 -38.80 21.35
N LYS A 137 -1.31 -38.54 20.06
CA LYS A 137 -1.86 -39.30 18.92
C LYS A 137 -1.59 -40.79 19.04
N ARG A 138 -0.41 -41.19 19.56
CA ARG A 138 -0.07 -42.61 19.83
C ARG A 138 -1.08 -43.33 20.73
N ARG A 139 -1.80 -42.59 21.57
CA ARG A 139 -2.79 -43.07 22.55
C ARG A 139 -4.23 -42.80 22.11
N MET A 140 -4.43 -42.24 20.93
CA MET A 140 -5.75 -41.95 20.35
C MET A 140 -6.10 -43.01 19.29
N GLU A 141 -7.39 -43.22 19.07
CA GLU A 141 -7.83 -44.02 17.92
C GLU A 141 -7.53 -43.29 16.61
N GLU A 142 -7.08 -44.05 15.63
CA GLU A 142 -7.01 -43.60 14.26
C GLU A 142 -8.12 -44.27 13.47
N TYR A 143 -8.66 -43.56 12.48
CA TYR A 143 -9.68 -44.07 11.60
C TYR A 143 -9.10 -44.18 10.20
N SER A 144 -9.17 -45.35 9.58
CA SER A 144 -8.59 -45.62 8.26
C SER A 144 -9.65 -45.98 7.20
N ARG A 145 -9.22 -46.02 5.92
CA ARG A 145 -10.02 -46.10 4.68
C ARG A 145 -10.76 -44.80 4.31
N ASP A 146 -11.27 -44.77 3.07
CA ASP A 146 -11.92 -43.61 2.44
C ASP A 146 -13.08 -43.03 3.26
N ASN A 147 -13.78 -43.87 4.03
CA ASN A 147 -14.93 -43.48 4.85
C ASN A 147 -14.67 -43.52 6.37
N MET A 148 -13.41 -43.68 6.81
CA MET A 148 -13.08 -43.80 8.25
C MET A 148 -13.82 -44.95 8.97
N GLU A 149 -14.16 -46.02 8.24
CA GLU A 149 -14.99 -47.14 8.73
C GLU A 149 -14.23 -48.08 9.67
N VAL A 150 -12.89 -48.07 9.62
CA VAL A 150 -12.06 -48.95 10.42
C VAL A 150 -11.43 -48.15 11.56
N VAL A 151 -11.72 -48.56 12.79
CA VAL A 151 -11.08 -48.02 14.00
C VAL A 151 -9.80 -48.82 14.26
N GLU A 152 -8.66 -48.14 14.19
CA GLU A 152 -7.37 -48.69 14.57
C GLU A 152 -7.08 -48.35 16.02
N GLU A 153 -7.05 -49.38 16.88
CA GLU A 153 -6.79 -49.16 18.30
C GLU A 153 -5.33 -48.73 18.56
N PRO A 154 -5.12 -47.74 19.45
CA PRO A 154 -3.78 -47.28 19.78
C PRO A 154 -2.98 -48.37 20.49
N LYS A 155 -1.68 -48.43 20.19
CA LYS A 155 -0.71 -49.26 20.92
C LYS A 155 -0.33 -48.59 22.23
N VAL A 156 -1.20 -48.71 23.22
CA VAL A 156 -1.04 -48.14 24.56
C VAL A 156 -0.10 -49.02 25.39
N LEU A 157 0.90 -48.43 26.05
CA LEU A 157 1.83 -49.16 26.92
C LEU A 157 1.15 -49.55 28.25
N HIS A 158 1.70 -50.56 28.94
CA HIS A 158 1.18 -51.00 30.23
C HIS A 158 1.13 -49.83 31.24
N GLY A 159 -0.06 -49.50 31.75
CA GLY A 159 -0.30 -48.39 32.68
C GLY A 159 -0.71 -47.06 32.04
N GLU A 160 -0.64 -46.93 30.71
CA GLU A 160 -1.15 -45.76 30.00
C GLU A 160 -2.67 -45.90 29.74
N LYS A 161 -3.40 -44.77 29.69
CA LYS A 161 -4.83 -44.73 29.32
C LYS A 161 -5.00 -44.28 27.88
N LYS A 162 -6.01 -44.79 27.20
CA LYS A 162 -6.49 -44.26 25.92
C LYS A 162 -6.92 -42.78 26.07
N LEU A 163 -6.64 -41.97 25.05
CA LEU A 163 -7.04 -40.57 24.98
C LEU A 163 -8.08 -40.38 23.87
N VAL A 164 -9.03 -39.48 24.11
CA VAL A 164 -10.01 -39.02 23.12
C VAL A 164 -9.79 -37.54 22.90
N LEU A 165 -9.58 -37.12 21.66
CA LEU A 165 -9.49 -35.72 21.30
C LEU A 165 -10.90 -35.13 21.25
N VAL A 166 -11.18 -34.17 22.13
CA VAL A 166 -12.42 -33.39 22.10
C VAL A 166 -12.10 -32.03 21.49
N THR A 167 -12.59 -31.78 20.27
CA THR A 167 -12.47 -30.49 19.59
C THR A 167 -13.77 -29.71 19.71
N HIS A 168 -13.67 -28.43 20.03
CA HIS A 168 -14.80 -27.50 19.95
C HIS A 168 -14.60 -26.62 18.72
N ASP A 169 -15.52 -26.70 17.77
CA ASP A 169 -15.51 -25.94 16.51
C ASP A 169 -15.84 -24.46 16.78
N GLU A 170 -16.86 -24.21 17.59
CA GLU A 170 -17.27 -22.86 17.99
C GLU A 170 -17.64 -22.88 19.46
N SER A 171 -16.80 -22.30 20.31
CA SER A 171 -17.17 -22.08 21.70
C SER A 171 -17.69 -20.66 21.85
N THR A 172 -19.01 -20.48 21.95
CA THR A 172 -19.63 -19.18 22.22
C THR A 172 -19.58 -18.82 23.70
N PHE A 173 -18.44 -19.06 24.36
CA PHE A 173 -18.29 -18.64 25.76
C PHE A 173 -18.15 -17.12 25.80
N TYR A 174 -19.20 -16.44 26.23
CA TYR A 174 -19.11 -15.04 26.59
C TYR A 174 -18.29 -14.93 27.87
N ALA A 175 -17.37 -13.95 27.92
CA ALA A 175 -16.53 -13.68 29.09
C ALA A 175 -17.29 -13.35 30.38
N TYR A 176 -18.63 -13.38 30.36
CA TYR A 176 -19.54 -13.02 31.44
C TYR A 176 -20.60 -14.08 31.76
N ASP A 177 -20.58 -15.26 31.13
CA ASP A 177 -21.44 -16.36 31.58
C ASP A 177 -20.92 -16.88 32.93
N ARG A 178 -21.76 -16.75 33.96
CA ARG A 178 -21.46 -17.00 35.37
C ARG A 178 -22.26 -18.17 35.91
#